data_AF-A0A1E4MAE1-F1
#
_entry.id   AF-A0A1E4MAE1-F1
#
_cell.length_a   1.000
_cell.length_b   1.000
_cell.length_c   1.000
_cell.angle_alpha   90.00
_cell.angle_beta   90.00
_cell.angle_gamma   90.00
#
_symmetry.space_group_name_H-M   'P 1'
#
loop_
_entity.id
_entity.type
_entity.pdbx_description
1 polymer ?
#
loop_
_entity_poly.entity_id
_entity_poly.type
_entity_poly.pdbx_seq_one_letter_code
_entity_poly.pdbx_strand_id
1 'polypeptide(L)'
;MATLAQQIEAPRVSGAYTVDISRGRNIGRVSSEWFSRPDDEKFLSLDELYDSVRRRADRARTRVVDSHDVRVEASIDNAECLSLIVPGEAEPIAPTNWSFGQLSSLVGAPASYLRNLPAALAGINLQHGLLSHRGEQVKLLKTHERRAELRAVTGPDYGRYLNSQPVSPTVH
;
A
#
# COMPACT_ATOMS: atom_id res chain seq x y z
N MET A 1 17.17 46.57 8.25
CA MET A 1 16.17 46.25 9.29
C MET A 1 15.89 44.76 9.24
N ALA A 2 16.69 43.95 9.95
CA ALA A 2 16.51 42.51 10.01
C ALA A 2 15.90 42.16 11.37
N THR A 3 14.68 41.63 11.35
CA THR A 3 13.96 41.18 12.56
C THR A 3 14.50 39.79 12.93
N LEU A 4 15.19 39.71 14.07
CA LEU A 4 15.71 38.45 14.61
C LEU A 4 14.53 37.63 15.17
N ALA A 5 14.30 36.43 14.62
CA ALA A 5 13.33 35.50 15.18
C ALA A 5 13.80 35.04 16.57
N GLN A 6 12.95 35.23 17.58
CA GLN A 6 13.23 34.84 18.95
C GLN A 6 13.22 33.31 19.04
N GLN A 7 14.39 32.71 19.27
CA GLN A 7 14.50 31.27 19.56
C GLN A 7 13.70 30.96 20.82
N ILE A 8 12.67 30.13 20.69
CA ILE A 8 11.99 29.53 21.83
C ILE A 8 12.93 28.46 22.39
N GLU A 9 13.62 28.79 23.47
CA GLU A 9 14.49 27.85 24.17
C GLU A 9 13.61 26.82 24.88
N ALA A 10 13.55 25.61 24.34
CA ALA A 10 12.90 24.49 25.02
C ALA A 10 13.70 24.19 26.31
N PRO A 11 13.04 24.02 27.47
CA PRO A 11 13.75 23.75 28.71
C PRO A 11 14.54 22.44 28.58
N ARG A 12 15.84 22.51 28.85
CA ARG A 12 16.73 21.34 28.85
C ARG A 12 16.28 20.38 29.94
N VAL A 13 15.90 19.16 29.55
CA VAL A 13 15.51 18.09 30.48
C VAL A 13 16.72 17.74 31.34
N SER A 14 16.68 18.11 32.63
CA SER A 14 17.84 18.11 33.53
C SER A 14 17.95 16.90 34.46
N GLY A 15 17.21 15.82 34.21
CA GLY A 15 17.26 14.62 35.06
C GLY A 15 16.64 13.38 34.42
N ALA A 16 16.90 12.22 35.03
CA ALA A 16 16.30 10.95 34.63
C ALA A 16 14.77 11.03 34.77
N TYR A 17 14.05 10.67 33.70
CA TYR A 17 12.60 10.59 33.70
C TYR A 17 12.16 9.40 34.58
N THR A 18 11.69 9.67 35.79
CA THR A 18 11.12 8.65 36.68
C THR A 18 9.63 8.50 36.39
N VAL A 19 9.22 7.32 35.93
CA VAL A 19 7.81 6.97 35.74
C VAL A 19 7.19 6.64 37.09
N ASP A 20 6.20 7.42 37.51
CA ASP A 20 5.35 7.10 38.66
C ASP A 20 4.31 6.04 38.27
N ILE A 21 4.61 4.78 38.59
CA ILE A 21 3.77 3.62 38.30
C ILE A 21 2.42 3.64 39.03
N SER A 22 2.27 4.44 40.11
CA SER A 22 1.02 4.54 40.86
C SER A 22 -0.05 5.39 40.17
N ARG A 23 0.36 6.24 39.22
CA ARG A 23 -0.53 7.12 38.43
C ARG A 23 -0.95 6.51 37.09
N GLY A 24 -0.39 5.35 36.74
CA GLY A 24 -0.69 4.64 35.49
C GLY A 24 -1.84 3.64 35.63
N ARG A 25 -2.46 3.29 34.51
CA ARG A 25 -3.37 2.13 34.41
C ARG A 25 -2.70 1.07 33.54
N ASN A 26 -2.78 -0.20 33.93
CA ASN A 26 -2.35 -1.29 33.07
C ASN A 26 -3.31 -1.42 31.88
N ILE A 27 -2.80 -1.17 30.66
CA ILE A 27 -3.56 -1.32 29.41
C ILE A 27 -3.00 -2.54 28.67
N GLY A 28 -3.50 -3.73 29.01
CA GLY A 28 -3.07 -5.00 28.39
C GLY A 28 -3.54 -5.19 26.95
N ARG A 29 -4.36 -4.27 26.42
CA ARG A 29 -4.93 -4.35 25.08
C ARG A 29 -3.88 -4.52 23.98
N VAL A 30 -2.76 -3.79 24.06
CA VAL A 30 -1.66 -3.89 23.09
C VAL A 30 -1.05 -5.30 23.10
N SER A 31 -0.86 -5.88 24.29
CA SER A 31 -0.37 -7.25 24.43
C SER A 31 -1.38 -8.28 23.90
N SER A 32 -2.67 -8.09 24.14
CA SER A 32 -3.73 -8.96 23.61
C SER A 32 -3.86 -8.88 22.08
N GLU A 33 -3.80 -7.68 21.52
CA GLU A 33 -3.83 -7.46 20.07
C GLU A 33 -2.59 -8.09 19.40
N TRP A 34 -1.40 -7.93 19.98
CA TRP A 34 -0.19 -8.60 19.51
C TRP A 34 -0.31 -10.13 19.58
N PHE A 35 -0.79 -10.67 20.71
CA PHE A 35 -0.93 -12.12 20.90
C PHE A 35 -1.92 -12.74 19.90
N SER A 36 -2.99 -12.02 19.56
CA SER A 36 -4.00 -12.47 18.59
C SER A 36 -3.53 -12.47 17.13
N ARG A 37 -2.33 -11.95 16.83
CA ARG A 37 -1.83 -11.94 15.45
C ARG A 37 -1.40 -13.34 15.00
N PRO A 38 -1.55 -13.64 13.69
CA PRO A 38 -0.92 -14.80 13.06
C PRO A 38 0.60 -14.85 13.30
N ASP A 39 1.19 -16.04 13.27
CA ASP A 39 2.62 -16.23 13.56
C ASP A 39 3.53 -15.48 12.56
N ASP A 40 3.08 -15.30 11.31
CA ASP A 40 3.78 -14.55 10.27
C ASP A 40 3.70 -13.02 10.43
N GLU A 41 2.88 -12.53 11.36
CA GLU A 41 2.76 -11.12 11.73
C GLU A 41 3.28 -10.81 13.15
N LYS A 42 3.82 -11.81 13.86
CA LYS A 42 4.49 -11.66 15.16
C LYS A 42 5.99 -11.74 14.97
N PHE A 43 6.69 -10.69 15.41
CA PHE A 43 8.16 -10.63 15.37
C PHE A 43 8.68 -10.53 16.80
N LEU A 44 9.65 -11.37 17.15
CA LEU A 44 10.26 -11.44 18.48
C LEU A 44 11.46 -10.49 18.61
N SER A 45 11.92 -9.92 17.50
CA SER A 45 12.98 -8.91 17.46
C SER A 45 12.75 -7.87 16.35
N LEU A 46 13.43 -6.72 16.47
CA LEU A 46 13.44 -5.70 15.42
C LEU A 46 14.13 -6.20 14.15
N ASP A 47 15.13 -7.07 14.26
CA ASP A 47 15.83 -7.67 13.11
C ASP A 47 14.89 -8.59 12.32
N GLU A 48 14.08 -9.41 12.99
CA GLU A 48 13.07 -10.27 12.34
C GLU A 48 11.99 -9.44 11.62
N LEU A 49 11.53 -8.37 12.25
CA LEU A 49 10.60 -7.42 11.64
C LEU A 49 11.25 -6.77 10.40
N TYR A 50 12.49 -6.30 10.53
CA TYR A 50 13.23 -5.67 9.45
C TYR A 50 13.41 -6.63 8.27
N ASP A 51 13.86 -7.86 8.52
CA ASP A 51 14.04 -8.88 7.49
C ASP A 51 12.73 -9.23 6.79
N SER A 52 11.63 -9.34 7.54
CA SER A 52 10.29 -9.57 6.97
C SER A 52 9.86 -8.45 6.03
N VAL A 53 9.99 -7.20 6.50
CA VAL A 53 9.63 -6.02 5.73
C VAL A 53 10.56 -5.82 4.52
N ARG A 54 11.86 -6.06 4.69
CA ARG A 54 12.86 -5.98 3.62
C ARG A 54 12.62 -7.04 2.56
N ARG A 55 12.37 -8.30 2.93
CA ARG A 55 12.01 -9.36 1.98
C ARG A 55 10.77 -9.00 1.16
N ARG A 56 9.76 -8.39 1.80
CA ARG A 56 8.56 -7.90 1.09
C ARG A 56 8.91 -6.78 0.11
N ALA A 57 9.78 -5.86 0.52
CA ALA A 57 10.25 -4.76 -0.30
C ALA A 57 11.08 -5.24 -1.51
N ASP A 58 11.99 -6.20 -1.31
CA ASP A 58 12.86 -6.74 -2.37
C ASP A 58 12.07 -7.45 -3.47
N ARG A 59 10.94 -8.06 -3.11
CA ARG A 59 10.01 -8.73 -4.04
C ARG A 59 9.02 -7.78 -4.70
N ALA A 60 8.94 -6.54 -4.22
CA ALA A 60 8.07 -5.55 -4.79
C ALA A 60 8.68 -4.99 -6.08
N ARG A 61 7.88 -4.92 -7.14
CA ARG A 61 8.26 -4.33 -8.42
C ARG A 61 7.28 -3.24 -8.75
N THR A 62 7.81 -2.10 -9.21
CA THR A 62 6.98 -1.02 -9.74
C THR A 62 7.17 -0.90 -11.24
N ARG A 63 6.10 -0.51 -11.93
CA ARG A 63 6.13 -0.24 -13.37
C ARG A 63 5.17 0.90 -13.66
N VAL A 64 5.62 1.86 -14.46
CA VAL A 64 4.73 2.86 -15.07
C VAL A 64 4.34 2.34 -16.44
N VAL A 65 3.04 2.31 -16.72
CA VAL A 65 2.48 1.85 -17.99
C VAL A 65 1.42 2.80 -18.46
N ASP A 66 1.21 2.85 -19.77
CA ASP A 66 0.08 3.56 -20.34
C ASP A 66 -1.21 2.82 -19.99
N SER A 67 -2.18 3.57 -19.49
CA SER A 67 -3.44 3.08 -18.92
C SER A 67 -4.28 2.36 -19.97
N HIS A 68 -4.25 2.85 -21.21
CA HIS A 68 -5.00 2.29 -22.33
C HIS A 68 -4.43 0.94 -22.80
N ASP A 69 -3.16 0.66 -22.53
CA ASP A 69 -2.54 -0.63 -22.84
C ASP A 69 -2.79 -1.70 -21.76
N VAL A 70 -3.26 -1.30 -20.58
CA VAL A 70 -3.65 -2.23 -19.53
C VAL A 70 -4.99 -2.86 -19.90
N ARG A 71 -4.99 -4.18 -20.05
CA ARG A 71 -6.20 -4.95 -20.30
C ARG A 71 -6.72 -5.59 -19.02
N VAL A 72 -8.03 -5.64 -18.87
CA VAL A 72 -8.72 -6.26 -17.74
C VAL A 72 -9.48 -7.48 -18.24
N GLU A 73 -9.15 -8.65 -17.70
CA GLU A 73 -9.72 -9.93 -18.11
C GLU A 73 -10.34 -10.64 -16.92
N ALA A 74 -11.57 -11.12 -17.10
CA ALA A 74 -12.21 -12.01 -16.13
C ALA A 74 -11.74 -13.45 -16.37
N SER A 75 -11.52 -14.19 -15.29
CA SER A 75 -11.13 -15.59 -15.36
C SER A 75 -12.28 -16.43 -15.90
N ILE A 76 -12.00 -17.23 -16.93
CA ILE A 76 -12.98 -18.17 -17.50
C ILE A 76 -13.33 -19.25 -16.48
N ASP A 77 -12.34 -19.71 -15.71
CA ASP A 77 -12.50 -20.79 -14.73
C ASP A 77 -13.11 -20.32 -13.40
N ASN A 78 -13.22 -19.00 -13.19
CA ASN A 78 -13.73 -18.43 -11.95
C ASN A 78 -14.37 -17.05 -12.19
N ALA A 79 -15.71 -17.02 -12.22
CA ALA A 79 -16.50 -15.84 -12.50
C ALA A 79 -16.35 -14.69 -11.47
N GLU A 80 -15.70 -14.93 -10.34
CA GLU A 80 -15.42 -13.94 -9.29
C GLU A 80 -14.00 -13.36 -9.39
N CYS A 81 -13.15 -13.92 -10.27
CA CYS A 81 -11.75 -13.50 -10.39
C CYS A 81 -11.52 -12.64 -11.63
N LEU A 82 -10.75 -11.57 -11.45
CA LEU A 82 -10.24 -10.75 -12.53
C LEU A 82 -8.71 -10.68 -12.49
N SER A 83 -8.10 -10.35 -13.63
CA SER A 83 -6.67 -10.16 -13.78
C SER A 83 -6.37 -9.01 -14.72
N LEU A 84 -5.21 -8.39 -14.53
CA LEU A 84 -4.70 -7.34 -15.40
C LEU A 84 -3.63 -7.95 -16.31
N ILE A 85 -3.78 -7.78 -17.61
CA ILE A 85 -2.73 -8.05 -18.60
C ILE A 85 -2.01 -6.73 -18.84
N VAL A 86 -0.73 -6.70 -18.46
CA VAL A 86 0.09 -5.48 -18.45
C VAL A 86 1.23 -5.64 -19.46
N PRO A 87 1.49 -4.66 -20.33
CA PRO A 87 2.57 -4.76 -21.31
C PRO A 87 3.94 -4.97 -20.66
N GLY A 88 4.65 -6.00 -21.15
CA GLY A 88 5.96 -6.41 -20.65
C GLY A 88 5.91 -7.31 -19.40
N GLU A 89 4.72 -7.70 -18.95
CA GLU A 89 4.55 -8.70 -17.90
C GLU A 89 4.25 -10.07 -18.50
N ALA A 90 4.97 -11.09 -18.03
CA ALA A 90 4.83 -12.45 -18.54
C ALA A 90 3.57 -13.16 -18.03
N GLU A 91 3.07 -12.74 -16.87
CA GLU A 91 1.93 -13.36 -16.19
C GLU A 91 0.83 -12.33 -15.91
N PRO A 92 -0.46 -12.72 -15.98
CA PRO A 92 -1.57 -11.90 -15.51
C PRO A 92 -1.41 -11.52 -14.04
N ILE A 93 -1.75 -10.28 -13.70
CA ILE A 93 -1.62 -9.77 -12.33
C ILE A 93 -2.99 -9.69 -11.68
N ALA A 94 -3.22 -10.45 -10.61
CA ALA A 94 -4.48 -10.44 -9.88
C ALA A 94 -4.54 -9.21 -8.94
N PRO A 95 -5.61 -8.38 -8.98
CA PRO A 95 -5.76 -7.30 -8.03
C PRO A 95 -6.17 -7.79 -6.66
N THR A 96 -5.52 -7.25 -5.63
CA THR A 96 -6.02 -7.31 -4.26
C THR A 96 -7.25 -6.42 -4.10
N ASN A 97 -8.07 -6.67 -3.06
CA ASN A 97 -9.24 -5.85 -2.74
C ASN A 97 -8.90 -4.35 -2.57
N TRP A 98 -7.72 -4.06 -2.02
CA TRP A 98 -7.19 -2.69 -1.93
C TRP A 98 -6.88 -2.11 -3.31
N SER A 99 -6.05 -2.79 -4.11
CA SER A 99 -5.66 -2.31 -5.44
C SER A 99 -6.85 -2.19 -6.39
N PHE A 100 -7.87 -3.04 -6.25
CA PHE A 100 -9.14 -2.94 -6.98
C PHE A 100 -9.87 -1.63 -6.65
N GLY A 101 -9.92 -1.26 -5.37
CA GLY A 101 -10.47 0.03 -4.94
C GLY A 101 -9.70 1.21 -5.53
N GLN A 102 -8.37 1.12 -5.57
CA GLN A 102 -7.54 2.15 -6.21
C GLN A 102 -7.80 2.26 -7.71
N LEU A 103 -7.84 1.12 -8.43
CA LEU A 103 -8.12 1.06 -9.86
C LEU A 103 -9.50 1.64 -10.19
N SER A 104 -10.53 1.28 -9.42
CA SER A 104 -11.87 1.82 -9.55
C SER A 104 -11.88 3.34 -9.37
N SER A 105 -11.20 3.84 -8.34
CA SER A 105 -11.11 5.28 -8.07
C SER A 105 -10.39 6.03 -9.19
N LEU A 106 -9.34 5.43 -9.75
CA LEU A 106 -8.55 5.99 -10.84
C LEU A 106 -9.38 6.21 -12.10
N VAL A 107 -10.32 5.30 -12.38
CA VAL A 107 -11.24 5.41 -13.51
C VAL A 107 -12.57 6.09 -13.17
N GLY A 108 -12.72 6.64 -11.96
CA GLY A 108 -13.93 7.33 -11.52
C GLY A 108 -15.14 6.42 -11.26
N ALA A 109 -14.93 5.13 -11.06
CA ALA A 109 -15.99 4.16 -10.82
C ALA A 109 -16.18 3.83 -9.31
N PRO A 110 -17.43 3.64 -8.83
CA PRO A 110 -17.68 3.26 -7.43
C PRO A 110 -17.24 1.82 -7.14
N ALA A 111 -16.17 1.66 -6.36
CA ALA A 111 -15.59 0.35 -6.07
C ALA A 111 -16.56 -0.61 -5.33
N SER A 112 -17.46 -0.09 -4.49
CA SER A 112 -18.47 -0.90 -3.79
C SER A 112 -19.48 -1.51 -4.77
N TYR A 113 -19.91 -0.73 -5.76
CA TYR A 113 -20.82 -1.20 -6.80
C TYR A 113 -20.14 -2.28 -7.66
N LEU A 114 -18.92 -2.04 -8.15
CA LEU A 114 -18.23 -2.98 -9.01
C LEU A 114 -17.92 -4.33 -8.32
N ARG A 115 -17.72 -4.34 -7.00
CA ARG A 115 -17.51 -5.59 -6.23
C ARG A 115 -18.73 -6.48 -6.16
N ASN A 116 -19.93 -5.92 -6.35
CA ASN A 116 -21.18 -6.68 -6.34
C ASN A 116 -21.56 -7.20 -7.73
N LEU A 117 -20.73 -6.91 -8.75
CA LEU A 117 -20.92 -7.40 -10.11
C LEU A 117 -20.07 -8.65 -10.33
N PRO A 118 -20.52 -9.58 -11.20
CA PRO A 118 -19.66 -10.62 -11.74
C PRO A 118 -18.37 -10.03 -12.34
N ALA A 119 -17.25 -10.75 -12.23
CA ALA A 119 -15.94 -10.24 -12.64
C ALA A 119 -15.90 -9.77 -14.10
N ALA A 120 -16.68 -10.41 -14.98
CA ALA A 120 -16.80 -9.99 -16.39
C ALA A 120 -17.38 -8.56 -16.52
N LEU A 121 -18.46 -8.25 -15.80
CA LEU A 121 -19.06 -6.92 -15.85
C LEU A 121 -18.17 -5.88 -15.16
N ALA A 122 -17.59 -6.23 -14.01
CA ALA A 122 -16.62 -5.36 -13.34
C ALA A 122 -15.42 -5.06 -14.27
N GLY A 123 -14.90 -6.09 -14.94
CA GLY A 123 -13.79 -5.99 -15.88
C GLY A 123 -14.08 -5.09 -17.07
N ILE A 124 -15.26 -5.22 -17.70
CA ILE A 124 -15.68 -4.35 -18.80
C ILE A 124 -15.76 -2.88 -18.36
N ASN A 125 -16.35 -2.61 -17.18
CA ASN A 125 -16.45 -1.25 -16.65
C ASN A 125 -15.06 -0.64 -16.37
N LEU A 126 -14.16 -1.44 -15.77
CA LEU A 126 -12.79 -1.02 -15.52
C LEU A 126 -12.02 -0.77 -16.83
N GLN A 127 -12.17 -1.66 -17.81
CA GLN A 127 -11.54 -1.53 -19.13
C GLN A 127 -11.98 -0.25 -19.83
N HIS A 128 -13.28 0.04 -19.84
CA HIS A 128 -13.82 1.27 -20.44
C HIS A 128 -13.22 2.52 -19.78
N GLY A 129 -13.12 2.49 -18.45
CA GLY A 129 -12.51 3.55 -17.67
C GLY A 129 -11.03 3.75 -17.95
N LEU A 130 -10.26 2.68 -18.10
CA LEU A 130 -8.83 2.73 -18.41
C LEU A 130 -8.54 3.28 -19.81
N LEU A 131 -9.37 2.93 -20.80
CA LEU A 131 -9.28 3.46 -22.16
C LEU A 131 -9.55 4.98 -22.22
N SER A 132 -10.35 5.50 -21.29
CA SER A 132 -10.72 6.93 -21.21
C SER A 132 -9.97 7.70 -20.12
N HIS A 133 -8.94 7.09 -19.51
CA HIS A 133 -8.25 7.63 -18.36
C HIS A 133 -7.39 8.85 -18.73
N ARG A 134 -7.74 10.03 -18.18
CA ARG A 134 -7.08 11.31 -18.46
C ARG A 134 -5.61 11.38 -18.06
N GLY A 135 -5.20 10.60 -17.06
CA GLY A 135 -3.82 10.63 -16.57
C GLY A 135 -2.82 9.96 -17.49
N GLU A 136 -3.30 9.30 -18.56
CA GLU A 136 -2.57 8.53 -19.58
C GLU A 136 -1.74 7.36 -19.03
N GLN A 137 -1.01 7.55 -17.93
CA GLN A 137 -0.16 6.56 -17.28
C GLN A 137 -0.63 6.20 -15.87
N VAL A 138 -0.29 5.00 -15.45
CA VAL A 138 -0.45 4.52 -14.07
C VAL A 138 0.82 3.85 -13.58
N LYS A 139 1.12 4.05 -12.30
CA LYS A 139 2.16 3.29 -11.60
C LYS A 139 1.52 2.10 -10.89
N LEU A 140 1.96 0.92 -11.28
CA LEU A 140 1.58 -0.35 -10.69
C LEU A 140 2.65 -0.77 -9.68
N LEU A 141 2.22 -1.24 -8.52
CA LEU A 141 3.06 -1.93 -7.55
C LEU A 141 2.59 -3.37 -7.47
N LYS A 142 3.44 -4.31 -7.86
CA LYS A 142 3.15 -5.74 -7.78
C LYS A 142 4.13 -6.46 -6.85
N THR A 143 3.69 -7.59 -6.34
CA THR A 143 4.54 -8.56 -5.63
C THR A 143 4.34 -9.94 -6.24
N HIS A 144 5.38 -10.77 -6.20
CA HIS A 144 5.30 -12.15 -6.62
C HIS A 144 5.59 -13.06 -5.42
N GLU A 145 4.58 -13.84 -5.01
CA GLU A 145 4.76 -14.91 -4.02
C GLU A 145 4.39 -16.26 -4.64
N ARG A 146 3.10 -16.58 -4.71
CA ARG A 146 2.57 -17.77 -5.43
C ARG A 146 2.02 -17.44 -6.81
N ARG A 147 1.57 -16.20 -6.98
CA ARG A 147 1.09 -15.59 -8.22
C ARG A 147 1.47 -14.11 -8.20
N ALA A 148 1.45 -13.46 -9.36
CA ALA A 148 1.57 -12.02 -9.43
C ALA A 148 0.32 -11.34 -8.83
N GLU A 149 0.52 -10.54 -7.79
CA GLU A 149 -0.54 -9.76 -7.15
C GLU A 149 -0.27 -8.26 -7.27
N LEU A 150 -1.30 -7.52 -7.64
CA LEU A 150 -1.28 -6.06 -7.65
C LEU A 150 -1.55 -5.57 -6.22
N ARG A 151 -0.55 -4.94 -5.62
CA ARG A 151 -0.63 -4.39 -4.27
C ARG A 151 -1.11 -2.95 -4.26
N ALA A 152 -0.79 -2.18 -5.29
CA ALA A 152 -1.27 -0.81 -5.43
C ALA A 152 -1.31 -0.36 -6.89
N VAL A 153 -2.19 0.62 -7.16
CA VAL A 153 -2.29 1.36 -8.42
C VAL A 153 -2.41 2.83 -8.07
N THR A 154 -1.54 3.67 -8.64
CA THR A 154 -1.52 5.10 -8.38
C THR A 154 -1.18 5.88 -9.65
N GLY A 155 -1.26 7.20 -9.60
CA GLY A 155 -0.67 8.05 -10.65
C GLY A 155 0.85 7.84 -10.79
N PRO A 156 1.44 8.20 -11.95
CA PRO A 156 2.86 7.97 -12.25
C PRO A 156 3.79 8.67 -11.25
N ASP A 157 3.43 9.88 -10.84
CA ASP A 157 4.23 10.74 -9.96
C ASP A 157 4.10 10.39 -8.47
N TYR A 158 3.17 9.49 -8.11
CA TYR A 158 2.99 9.11 -6.72
C TYR A 158 4.18 8.27 -6.22
N GLY A 159 4.95 8.85 -5.28
CA GLY A 159 6.02 8.16 -4.57
C GLY A 159 5.47 7.34 -3.40
N ARG A 160 5.97 6.11 -3.23
CA ARG A 160 5.71 5.28 -2.04
C ARG A 160 7.01 5.05 -1.29
N TYR A 161 6.98 5.34 0.01
CA TYR A 161 8.04 4.90 0.93
C TYR A 161 7.79 3.45 1.31
N LEU A 162 8.83 2.63 1.19
CA LEU A 162 8.80 1.24 1.62
C LEU A 162 9.07 1.22 3.13
N ASN A 163 8.37 0.36 3.86
CA ASN A 163 8.57 0.25 5.32
C ASN A 163 10.01 -0.17 5.71
N SER A 164 10.79 -0.74 4.78
CA SER A 164 12.21 -1.06 4.98
C SER A 164 13.14 0.15 4.81
N GLN A 165 12.63 1.24 4.23
CA GLN A 165 13.42 2.44 3.99
C GLN A 165 13.48 3.27 5.27
N PRO A 166 14.68 3.76 5.66
CA PRO A 166 14.78 4.73 6.71
C PRO A 166 14.08 6.03 6.28
N VAL A 167 13.15 6.52 7.09
CA VAL A 167 12.60 7.86 6.91
C VAL A 167 13.66 8.83 7.41
N SER A 168 14.34 9.51 6.50
CA SER A 168 15.21 10.61 6.92
C SER A 168 14.33 11.68 7.54
N PRO A 169 14.64 12.22 8.73
CA PRO A 169 13.94 13.38 9.23
C PRO A 169 14.20 14.52 8.24
N THR A 170 13.19 14.90 7.47
CA THR A 170 13.23 16.13 6.69
C THR A 170 13.42 17.26 7.71
N VAL A 171 14.62 17.84 7.72
CA VAL A 171 14.89 19.06 8.48
C VAL A 171 14.06 20.15 7.79
N HIS A 172 12.97 20.55 8.44
CA HIS A 172 12.22 21.76 8.11
C HIS A 172 12.90 22.98 8.72
#